data_AF-A0A372JHE4-F1
#
_entry.id   AF-A0A372JHE4-F1
#
_cell.length_a   1.000
_cell.length_b   1.000
_cell.length_c   1.000
_cell.angle_alpha   90.00
_cell.angle_beta   90.00
_cell.angle_gamma   90.00
#
_symmetry.space_group_name_H-M   'P 1'
#
loop_
_entity.id
_entity.type
_entity.pdbx_description
1 polymer ?
#
loop_
_entity_poly.entity_id
_entity_poly.type
_entity_poly.pdbx_seq_one_letter_code
_entity_poly.pdbx_strand_id
1 'polypeptide(L)'
;MRASEGSAPPVNGADAMSCMPLSLHRFDEELRALSTELAARAQSVRAGATRAYGCHVCKVVRQALGLAFTAARHGDEEWAGLLIGEAVYYAEHGGHLADCPQGPVAPPKRRPPLEVHRSLTEWAGASLPLVAATDASWWKNVTGVGYVVSDGRWGMRGHKGSGRPLAGADPVVIGELHAVALLLEHADADVVLVDSMAALKFLRSWQSSGTAPMPCGYDARPTATEPAALVRLAERVAERPDLRFEHVKAHRGHPLNETADSLASIARRRATRRFDAVARAEGLVQAFLAAWHDQDDPHALAA
;
A
#
# COMPACT_ATOMS: atom_id res chain seq x y z
N MET A 1 60.76 -31.47 -46.15
CA MET A 1 59.85 -32.51 -45.62
C MET A 1 58.63 -31.80 -45.05
N ARG A 2 57.44 -32.17 -45.54
CA ARG A 2 56.15 -31.52 -45.25
C ARG A 2 55.73 -31.77 -43.80
N ALA A 3 55.37 -30.72 -43.08
CA ALA A 3 54.59 -30.82 -41.85
C ALA A 3 53.10 -30.87 -42.24
N SER A 4 52.41 -31.84 -41.67
CA SER A 4 51.00 -32.19 -41.87
C SER A 4 50.04 -31.14 -41.32
N GLU A 5 49.09 -30.72 -42.15
CA GLU A 5 47.90 -29.97 -41.77
C GLU A 5 46.94 -30.87 -40.97
N GLY A 6 46.80 -30.60 -39.68
CA GLY A 6 45.77 -31.18 -38.81
C GLY A 6 44.53 -30.31 -38.85
N SER A 7 43.55 -30.70 -39.66
CA SER A 7 42.19 -30.15 -39.69
C SER A 7 41.54 -30.33 -38.31
N ALA A 8 41.17 -29.22 -37.66
CA ALA A 8 40.34 -29.25 -36.45
C ALA A 8 38.93 -29.73 -36.83
N PRO A 9 38.31 -30.64 -36.04
CA PRO A 9 36.98 -31.13 -36.34
C PRO A 9 35.93 -30.01 -36.18
N PRO A 10 34.83 -30.07 -36.94
CA PRO A 10 33.74 -29.12 -36.79
C PRO A 10 33.13 -29.25 -35.40
N VAL A 11 33.07 -28.14 -34.68
CA VAL A 11 32.31 -28.01 -33.43
C VAL A 11 30.84 -28.27 -33.77
N ASN A 12 30.32 -29.40 -33.30
CA ASN A 12 28.92 -29.81 -33.49
C ASN A 12 27.98 -28.73 -32.93
N GLY A 13 26.98 -28.33 -33.73
CA GLY A 13 25.93 -27.37 -33.36
C GLY A 13 24.97 -27.79 -32.24
N ALA A 14 25.31 -28.81 -31.44
CA ALA A 14 24.52 -29.28 -30.30
C ALA A 14 24.73 -28.42 -29.04
N ASP A 15 25.90 -27.80 -28.87
CA ASP A 15 26.20 -26.99 -27.66
C ASP A 15 25.52 -25.61 -27.65
N ALA A 16 25.14 -25.09 -28.82
CA ALA A 16 24.45 -23.80 -28.93
C ALA A 16 22.95 -23.88 -28.57
N MET A 17 22.35 -25.08 -28.56
CA MET A 17 20.92 -25.28 -28.28
C MET A 17 20.58 -25.31 -26.77
N SER A 18 21.57 -25.36 -25.89
CA SER A 18 21.38 -25.54 -24.44
C SER A 18 21.10 -24.24 -23.67
N CYS A 19 21.23 -23.07 -24.31
CA CYS A 19 21.01 -21.77 -23.65
C CYS A 19 19.69 -21.08 -24.03
N MET A 20 18.98 -21.55 -25.06
CA MET A 20 17.70 -20.97 -25.48
C MET A 20 16.55 -21.52 -24.63
N PRO A 21 15.55 -20.70 -24.28
CA PRO A 21 14.33 -21.19 -23.66
C PRO A 21 13.62 -22.21 -24.53
N LEU A 22 13.09 -23.24 -23.88
CA LEU A 22 12.25 -24.24 -24.54
C LEU A 22 11.00 -23.53 -25.07
N SER A 23 10.65 -23.79 -26.33
CA SER A 23 9.35 -23.34 -26.82
C SER A 23 8.24 -24.02 -26.02
N LEU A 24 7.11 -23.33 -25.83
CA LEU A 24 5.97 -23.87 -25.08
C LEU A 24 5.49 -25.19 -25.70
N HIS A 25 5.41 -25.26 -27.02
CA HIS A 25 5.02 -26.47 -27.74
C HIS A 25 5.97 -27.63 -27.45
N ARG A 26 7.29 -27.40 -27.54
CA ARG A 26 8.29 -28.44 -27.27
C ARG A 26 8.21 -28.91 -25.82
N PHE A 27 8.04 -28.00 -24.88
CA PHE A 27 7.87 -28.35 -23.47
C PHE A 27 6.65 -29.25 -23.24
N ASP A 28 5.50 -28.87 -23.81
CA ASP A 28 4.24 -29.62 -23.64
C ASP A 28 4.27 -30.99 -24.35
N GLU A 29 5.09 -31.14 -25.41
CA GLU A 29 5.34 -32.42 -26.07
C GLU A 29 6.21 -33.35 -25.21
N GLU A 30 7.31 -32.85 -24.68
CA GLU A 30 8.27 -33.63 -23.89
C GLU A 30 7.67 -34.09 -22.55
N LEU A 31 6.73 -33.33 -21.98
CA LEU A 31 5.96 -33.74 -20.81
C LEU A 31 5.20 -35.05 -21.02
N ARG A 32 4.80 -35.38 -22.26
CA ARG A 32 4.06 -36.62 -22.57
C ARG A 32 4.95 -37.85 -22.50
N ALA A 33 6.27 -37.69 -22.56
CA ALA A 33 7.24 -38.77 -22.44
C ALA A 33 7.57 -39.12 -20.97
N LEU A 34 7.07 -38.35 -20.02
CA LEU A 34 7.26 -38.57 -18.59
C LEU A 34 6.08 -39.32 -17.96
N SER A 35 6.32 -40.02 -16.86
CA SER A 35 5.23 -40.47 -15.99
C SER A 35 4.46 -39.30 -15.40
N THR A 36 3.23 -39.57 -14.95
CA THR A 36 2.32 -38.54 -14.43
C THR A 36 2.93 -37.73 -13.28
N GLU A 37 3.69 -38.38 -12.40
CA GLU A 37 4.33 -37.72 -11.26
C GLU A 37 5.45 -36.78 -11.71
N LEU A 38 6.33 -37.26 -12.59
CA LEU A 38 7.43 -36.46 -13.13
C LEU A 38 6.92 -35.32 -14.01
N ALA A 39 5.87 -35.55 -14.79
CA ALA A 39 5.22 -34.52 -15.58
C ALA A 39 4.64 -33.40 -14.69
N ALA A 40 3.99 -33.74 -13.57
CA ALA A 40 3.47 -32.75 -12.62
C ALA A 40 4.58 -31.91 -11.99
N ARG A 41 5.71 -32.55 -11.63
CA ARG A 41 6.89 -31.86 -11.08
C ARG A 41 7.58 -30.97 -12.12
N ALA A 42 7.74 -31.43 -13.35
CA ALA A 42 8.26 -30.60 -14.43
C ALA A 42 7.32 -29.42 -14.75
N GLN A 43 6.00 -29.63 -14.69
CA GLN A 43 4.99 -28.59 -14.93
C GLN A 43 5.08 -27.42 -13.91
N SER A 44 5.44 -27.69 -12.66
CA SER A 44 5.55 -26.63 -11.63
C SER A 44 6.65 -25.59 -11.94
N VAL A 45 7.64 -25.98 -12.75
CA VAL A 45 8.77 -25.13 -13.17
C VAL A 45 8.67 -24.63 -14.63
N ARG A 46 7.52 -24.81 -15.28
CA ARG A 46 7.27 -24.44 -16.68
C ARG A 46 7.58 -22.97 -16.98
N ALA A 47 7.29 -22.06 -16.06
CA ALA A 47 7.52 -20.63 -16.30
C ALA A 47 9.01 -20.29 -16.39
N GLY A 48 9.85 -20.97 -15.60
CA GLY A 48 11.31 -20.85 -15.64
C GLY A 48 11.88 -21.42 -16.94
N ALA A 49 11.28 -22.51 -17.43
CA ALA A 49 11.71 -23.18 -18.65
C ALA A 49 11.41 -22.40 -19.94
N THR A 50 10.28 -21.69 -19.97
CA THR A 50 9.69 -21.16 -21.22
C THR A 50 9.62 -19.64 -21.31
N ARG A 51 9.60 -18.91 -20.17
CA ARG A 51 9.36 -17.46 -20.13
C ARG A 51 10.43 -16.62 -19.42
N ALA A 52 11.33 -17.25 -18.66
CA ALA A 52 12.33 -16.54 -17.84
C ALA A 52 13.66 -16.32 -18.57
N TYR A 53 13.65 -15.50 -19.63
CA TYR A 53 14.78 -15.30 -20.56
C TYR A 53 16.06 -14.77 -19.90
N GLY A 54 15.95 -13.88 -18.90
CA GLY A 54 17.10 -13.22 -18.25
C GLY A 54 17.52 -13.80 -16.89
N CYS A 55 16.78 -14.75 -16.32
CA CYS A 55 17.04 -15.23 -14.97
C CYS A 55 18.12 -16.33 -14.97
N HIS A 56 19.22 -16.10 -14.22
CA HIS A 56 20.33 -17.04 -14.10
C HIS A 56 19.91 -18.35 -13.42
N VAL A 57 19.04 -18.30 -12.42
CA VAL A 57 18.44 -19.50 -11.80
C VAL A 57 17.62 -20.29 -12.81
N CYS A 58 16.74 -19.62 -13.56
CA CYS A 58 15.93 -20.30 -14.57
C CYS A 58 16.74 -20.86 -15.74
N LYS A 59 17.96 -20.38 -15.96
CA LYS A 59 18.90 -21.01 -16.91
C LYS A 59 19.30 -22.40 -16.43
N VAL A 60 19.62 -22.57 -15.14
CA VAL A 60 19.93 -23.88 -14.55
C VAL A 60 18.72 -24.81 -14.62
N VAL A 61 17.53 -24.30 -14.28
CA VAL A 61 16.26 -25.03 -14.40
C VAL A 61 16.03 -25.54 -15.83
N ARG A 62 16.30 -24.73 -16.86
CA ARG A 62 16.18 -25.13 -18.27
C ARG A 62 17.16 -26.24 -18.64
N GLN A 63 18.40 -26.14 -18.18
CA GLN A 63 19.42 -27.14 -18.48
C GLN A 63 19.07 -28.48 -17.85
N ALA A 64 18.68 -28.48 -16.57
CA ALA A 64 18.24 -29.67 -15.85
C ALA A 64 17.02 -30.33 -16.53
N LEU A 65 16.02 -29.54 -16.93
CA LEU A 65 14.86 -30.07 -17.67
C LEU A 65 15.22 -30.60 -19.07
N GLY A 66 16.12 -29.93 -19.80
CA GLY A 66 16.57 -30.41 -21.10
C GLY A 66 17.27 -31.78 -21.01
N LEU A 67 18.08 -31.98 -19.96
CA LEU A 67 18.70 -33.27 -19.66
C LEU A 67 17.66 -34.30 -19.21
N ALA A 68 16.70 -33.91 -18.36
CA ALA A 68 15.65 -34.80 -17.89
C ALA A 68 14.78 -35.33 -19.03
N PHE A 69 14.37 -34.47 -19.97
CA PHE A 69 13.63 -34.90 -21.16
C PHE A 69 14.46 -35.81 -22.06
N THR A 70 15.77 -35.58 -22.13
CA THR A 70 16.67 -36.47 -22.88
C THR A 70 16.75 -37.85 -22.22
N ALA A 71 16.93 -37.92 -20.90
CA ALA A 71 16.93 -39.17 -20.15
C ALA A 71 15.60 -39.94 -20.32
N ALA A 72 14.47 -39.24 -20.21
CA ALA A 72 13.15 -39.82 -20.40
C ALA A 72 12.95 -40.42 -21.81
N ARG A 73 13.40 -39.74 -22.88
CA ARG A 73 13.36 -40.28 -24.25
C ARG A 73 14.18 -41.57 -24.42
N HIS A 74 15.20 -41.76 -23.59
CA HIS A 74 16.02 -42.98 -23.57
C HIS A 74 15.49 -44.05 -22.60
N GLY A 75 14.34 -43.83 -21.95
CA GLY A 75 13.72 -44.76 -21.00
C GLY A 75 14.36 -44.72 -19.61
N ASP A 76 15.16 -43.71 -19.31
CA ASP A 76 15.84 -43.56 -18.03
C ASP A 76 15.06 -42.63 -17.09
N GLU A 77 14.05 -43.21 -16.45
CA GLU A 77 13.11 -42.48 -15.62
C GLU A 77 13.71 -42.06 -14.27
N GLU A 78 14.66 -42.84 -13.75
CA GLU A 78 15.36 -42.54 -12.49
C GLU A 78 16.20 -41.27 -12.65
N TRP A 79 17.01 -41.19 -13.70
CA TRP A 79 17.80 -39.99 -13.99
C TRP A 79 16.92 -38.79 -14.34
N ALA A 80 15.83 -38.99 -15.08
CA ALA A 80 14.86 -37.93 -15.34
C ALA A 80 14.27 -37.38 -14.03
N GLY A 81 13.95 -38.25 -13.06
CA GLY A 81 13.42 -37.87 -11.76
C GLY A 81 14.40 -37.06 -10.90
N LEU A 82 15.68 -37.42 -10.92
CA LEU A 82 16.74 -36.68 -10.22
C LEU A 82 16.90 -35.27 -10.78
N LEU A 83 16.99 -35.15 -12.10
CA LEU A 83 17.16 -33.88 -12.80
C LEU A 83 15.94 -32.96 -12.67
N ILE A 84 14.72 -33.52 -12.68
CA ILE A 84 13.50 -32.75 -12.39
C ILE A 84 13.48 -32.29 -10.93
N GLY A 85 13.96 -33.12 -9.99
CA GLY A 85 14.12 -32.72 -8.59
C GLY A 85 15.07 -31.54 -8.41
N GLU A 86 16.21 -31.58 -9.10
CA GLU A 86 17.17 -30.48 -9.11
C GLU A 86 16.57 -29.20 -9.71
N ALA A 87 15.84 -29.32 -10.83
CA ALA A 87 15.15 -28.20 -11.44
C ALA A 87 14.13 -27.54 -10.49
N VAL A 88 13.34 -28.35 -9.77
CA VAL A 88 12.39 -27.87 -8.75
C VAL A 88 13.14 -27.20 -7.60
N TYR A 89 14.21 -27.81 -7.10
CA TYR A 89 15.00 -27.26 -6.00
C TYR A 89 15.53 -25.86 -6.32
N TYR A 90 16.13 -25.67 -7.51
CA TYR A 90 16.60 -24.35 -7.94
C TYR A 90 15.46 -23.36 -8.18
N ALA A 91 14.32 -23.80 -8.70
CA ALA A 91 13.16 -22.94 -8.87
C ALA A 91 12.60 -22.43 -7.53
N GLU A 92 12.63 -23.23 -6.48
CA GLU A 92 12.10 -22.87 -5.16
C GLU A 92 13.10 -22.09 -4.29
N HIS A 93 14.39 -22.44 -4.35
CA HIS A 93 15.40 -21.95 -3.42
C HIS A 93 16.41 -20.99 -4.04
N GLY A 94 16.40 -20.84 -5.37
CA GLY A 94 17.33 -19.95 -6.08
C GLY A 94 16.96 -18.48 -5.97
N GLY A 95 17.98 -17.61 -5.98
CA GLY A 95 17.81 -16.15 -6.03
C GLY A 95 17.34 -15.64 -7.39
N HIS A 96 16.03 -15.66 -7.64
CA HIS A 96 15.44 -15.18 -8.90
C HIS A 96 15.59 -13.67 -9.11
N LEU A 97 15.50 -13.23 -10.37
CA LEU A 97 15.34 -11.81 -10.67
C LEU A 97 13.97 -11.31 -10.18
N ALA A 98 13.87 -10.01 -9.84
CA ALA A 98 12.67 -9.40 -9.26
C ALA A 98 11.40 -9.60 -10.12
N ASP A 99 11.53 -9.59 -11.45
CA ASP A 99 10.42 -9.78 -12.40
C ASP A 99 10.40 -11.20 -13.01
N CYS A 100 11.05 -12.17 -12.36
CA CYS A 100 11.09 -13.54 -12.86
C CYS A 100 9.70 -14.18 -12.80
N PRO A 101 9.15 -14.72 -13.90
CA PRO A 101 7.83 -15.35 -13.91
C PRO A 101 7.79 -16.69 -13.16
N GLN A 102 8.95 -17.24 -12.78
CA GLN A 102 9.10 -18.43 -11.93
C GLN A 102 9.47 -18.07 -10.47
N GLY A 103 9.91 -16.83 -10.24
CA GLY A 103 10.23 -16.36 -8.91
C GLY A 103 8.98 -16.31 -8.01
N PRO A 104 9.15 -16.19 -6.69
CA PRO A 104 8.03 -15.99 -5.79
C PRO A 104 7.22 -14.79 -6.27
N VAL A 105 5.90 -14.96 -6.41
CA VAL A 105 5.00 -13.88 -6.83
C VAL A 105 5.25 -12.69 -5.91
N ALA A 106 5.82 -11.62 -6.46
CA ALA A 106 6.01 -10.39 -5.72
C ALA A 106 4.67 -10.00 -5.07
N PRO A 107 4.62 -9.66 -3.77
CA PRO A 107 3.38 -9.22 -3.16
C PRO A 107 2.77 -8.10 -4.01
N PRO A 108 1.43 -8.04 -4.15
CA PRO A 108 0.81 -7.05 -5.02
C PRO A 108 1.37 -5.67 -4.69
N LYS A 109 1.85 -4.96 -5.72
CA LYS A 109 2.40 -3.60 -5.60
C LYS A 109 1.51 -2.83 -4.63
N ARG A 110 2.11 -2.28 -3.56
CA ARG A 110 1.41 -1.53 -2.50
C ARG A 110 0.36 -0.64 -3.18
N ARG A 111 -0.93 -0.88 -2.91
CA ARG A 111 -1.98 -0.01 -3.45
C ARG A 111 -1.63 1.41 -3.01
N PRO A 112 -1.64 2.40 -3.92
CA PRO A 112 -1.40 3.77 -3.51
C PRO A 112 -2.40 4.09 -2.39
N PRO A 113 -1.95 4.73 -1.30
CA PRO A 113 -2.85 5.21 -0.27
C PRO A 113 -3.97 6.02 -0.94
N LEU A 114 -5.22 5.76 -0.57
CA LEU A 114 -6.31 6.61 -1.03
C LEU A 114 -6.15 7.92 -0.27
N GLU A 115 -5.82 8.99 -0.96
CA GLU A 115 -5.89 10.37 -0.48
C GLU A 115 -6.84 11.13 -1.41
N VAL A 116 -7.89 11.72 -0.84
CA VAL A 116 -8.95 12.41 -1.57
C VAL A 116 -9.26 13.70 -0.87
N HIS A 117 -9.34 14.78 -1.65
CA HIS A 117 -9.78 16.11 -1.23
C HIS A 117 -10.81 16.62 -2.23
N ARG A 118 -11.95 17.08 -1.73
CA ARG A 118 -13.08 17.54 -2.53
C ARG A 118 -13.78 18.69 -1.80
N SER A 119 -14.64 19.37 -2.54
CA SER A 119 -15.48 20.44 -2.01
C SER A 119 -16.87 20.32 -2.62
N LEU A 120 -17.88 20.49 -1.77
CA LEU A 120 -19.27 20.60 -2.18
C LEU A 120 -19.60 22.10 -2.30
N THR A 121 -19.71 22.58 -3.54
CA THR A 121 -19.81 24.01 -3.86
C THR A 121 -21.06 24.68 -3.30
N GLU A 122 -22.07 23.90 -2.93
CA GLU A 122 -23.33 24.40 -2.35
C GLU A 122 -23.14 25.14 -1.02
N TRP A 123 -22.05 24.85 -0.28
CA TRP A 123 -21.73 25.52 1.00
C TRP A 123 -20.50 26.43 0.94
N ALA A 124 -19.94 26.69 -0.25
CA ALA A 124 -18.71 27.47 -0.41
C ALA A 124 -18.80 28.94 0.09
N GLY A 125 -19.99 29.40 0.49
CA GLY A 125 -20.25 30.71 1.09
C GLY A 125 -20.80 30.64 2.52
N ALA A 126 -20.68 29.51 3.22
CA ALA A 126 -21.11 29.38 4.60
C ALA A 126 -20.46 30.46 5.48
N SER A 127 -21.27 31.03 6.39
CA SER A 127 -20.87 32.15 7.25
C SER A 127 -19.71 31.78 8.17
N LEU A 128 -18.82 32.75 8.42
CA LEU A 128 -17.78 32.63 9.45
C LEU A 128 -18.40 32.53 10.86
N PRO A 129 -17.75 31.82 11.80
CA PRO A 129 -16.44 31.17 11.68
C PRO A 129 -16.48 29.83 10.92
N LEU A 130 -15.40 29.52 10.20
CA LEU A 130 -15.21 28.21 9.59
C LEU A 130 -14.92 27.16 10.66
N VAL A 131 -15.84 26.22 10.82
CA VAL A 131 -15.73 25.13 11.78
C VAL A 131 -15.36 23.87 11.01
N ALA A 132 -14.28 23.22 11.42
CA ALA A 132 -13.85 21.94 10.88
C ALA A 132 -13.89 20.86 11.97
N ALA A 133 -14.09 19.61 11.56
CA ALA A 133 -13.93 18.46 12.44
C ALA A 133 -12.95 17.47 11.81
N THR A 134 -12.19 16.78 12.67
CA THR A 134 -11.19 15.79 12.28
C THR A 134 -11.31 14.54 13.13
N ASP A 135 -11.06 13.38 12.55
CA ASP A 135 -11.05 12.11 13.28
C ASP A 135 -10.12 11.08 12.61
N ALA A 136 -9.73 10.06 13.38
CA ALA A 136 -8.92 8.95 12.94
C ALA A 136 -9.51 7.59 13.32
N SER A 137 -9.35 6.65 12.39
CA SER A 137 -9.82 5.28 12.54
C SER A 137 -8.65 4.32 12.41
N TRP A 138 -8.39 3.54 13.45
CA TRP A 138 -7.31 2.53 13.45
C TRP A 138 -7.86 1.11 13.58
N TRP A 139 -7.29 0.16 12.82
CA TRP A 139 -7.54 -1.28 13.00
C TRP A 139 -6.43 -2.12 12.37
N LYS A 140 -5.84 -3.04 13.15
CA LYS A 140 -4.84 -4.03 12.66
C LYS A 140 -3.77 -3.41 11.75
N ASN A 141 -3.17 -2.31 12.19
CA ASN A 141 -2.12 -1.58 11.47
C ASN A 141 -2.57 -0.87 10.17
N VAL A 142 -3.87 -0.59 10.06
CA VAL A 142 -4.45 0.22 9.00
C VAL A 142 -5.07 1.43 9.66
N THR A 143 -4.69 2.60 9.16
CA THR A 143 -5.18 3.89 9.64
C THR A 143 -5.93 4.57 8.51
N GLY A 144 -7.09 5.12 8.84
CA GLY A 144 -7.76 6.13 8.04
C GLY A 144 -7.87 7.41 8.85
N VAL A 145 -7.73 8.54 8.19
CA VAL A 145 -7.96 9.87 8.77
C VAL A 145 -8.93 10.63 7.88
N GLY A 146 -9.72 11.52 8.46
CA GLY A 146 -10.72 12.31 7.74
C GLY A 146 -10.89 13.70 8.33
N TYR A 147 -11.27 14.65 7.48
CA TYR A 147 -11.73 15.96 7.91
C TYR A 147 -12.93 16.42 7.08
N VAL A 148 -13.74 17.29 7.68
CA VAL A 148 -14.78 18.08 7.01
C VAL A 148 -14.76 19.50 7.55
N VAL A 149 -15.07 20.48 6.70
CA VAL A 149 -15.22 21.90 7.03
C VAL A 149 -16.66 22.31 6.75
N SER A 150 -17.21 23.23 7.55
CA SER A 150 -18.59 23.72 7.44
C SER A 150 -18.94 24.31 6.07
N ASP A 151 -17.94 24.73 5.28
CA ASP A 151 -18.11 25.27 3.93
C ASP A 151 -18.12 24.21 2.81
N GLY A 152 -18.18 22.93 3.16
CA GLY A 152 -18.25 21.84 2.19
C GLY A 152 -16.92 21.26 1.76
N ARG A 153 -15.77 21.81 2.21
CA ARG A 153 -14.47 21.17 1.99
C ARG A 153 -14.33 19.91 2.85
N TRP A 154 -13.82 18.83 2.26
CA TRP A 154 -13.58 17.60 2.98
C TRP A 154 -12.42 16.82 2.39
N GLY A 155 -11.83 15.95 3.21
CA GLY A 155 -10.77 15.07 2.77
C GLY A 155 -10.65 13.82 3.61
N MET A 156 -10.03 12.79 3.03
CA MET A 156 -9.75 11.54 3.73
C MET A 156 -8.50 10.87 3.19
N ARG A 157 -7.75 10.21 4.08
CA ARG A 157 -6.53 9.48 3.73
C ARG A 157 -6.46 8.14 4.42
N GLY A 158 -6.24 7.07 3.65
CA GLY A 158 -6.12 5.70 4.16
C GLY A 158 -4.77 5.09 3.84
N HIS A 159 -4.07 4.57 4.84
CA HIS A 159 -2.78 3.91 4.65
C HIS A 159 -2.64 2.65 5.52
N LYS A 160 -1.76 1.75 5.08
CA LYS A 160 -1.35 0.57 5.84
C LYS A 160 0.06 0.79 6.37
N GLY A 161 0.25 0.68 7.68
CA GLY A 161 1.57 0.75 8.30
C GLY A 161 2.51 -0.35 7.79
N SER A 162 3.80 -0.07 7.75
CA SER A 162 4.84 -0.99 7.25
C SER A 162 5.38 -1.97 8.31
N GLY A 163 4.89 -1.94 9.54
CA GLY A 163 5.36 -2.81 10.63
C GLY A 163 4.55 -2.63 11.91
N ARG A 164 4.94 -3.31 13.00
CA ARG A 164 4.33 -3.07 14.31
C ARG A 164 4.64 -1.64 14.78
N PRO A 165 3.70 -0.96 15.47
CA PRO A 165 4.00 0.31 16.13
C PRO A 165 5.24 0.20 17.02
N LEU A 166 6.03 1.27 17.11
CA LEU A 166 7.15 1.35 18.06
C LEU A 166 6.61 1.19 19.50
N ALA A 167 7.41 0.59 20.37
CA ALA A 167 7.01 0.39 21.77
C ALA A 167 6.69 1.74 22.43
N GLY A 168 5.50 1.86 23.02
CA GLY A 168 5.02 3.09 23.65
C GLY A 168 4.35 4.10 22.72
N ALA A 169 4.35 3.88 21.41
CA ALA A 169 3.58 4.70 20.48
C ALA A 169 2.07 4.41 20.62
N ASP A 170 1.28 5.46 20.81
CA ASP A 170 -0.17 5.38 20.75
C ASP A 170 -0.63 5.66 19.32
N PRO A 171 -0.98 4.62 18.53
CA PRO A 171 -1.37 4.79 17.14
C PRO A 171 -2.70 5.52 16.98
N VAL A 172 -3.54 5.59 18.03
CA VAL A 172 -4.79 6.34 18.02
C VAL A 172 -4.44 7.83 18.07
N VAL A 173 -3.69 8.27 19.08
CA VAL A 173 -3.27 9.69 19.21
C VAL A 173 -2.50 10.18 17.99
N ILE A 174 -1.58 9.36 17.45
CA ILE A 174 -0.85 9.70 16.23
C ILE A 174 -1.80 9.81 15.03
N GLY A 175 -2.81 8.94 14.95
CA GLY A 175 -3.87 9.01 13.95
C GLY A 175 -4.62 10.35 14.01
N GLU A 176 -5.08 10.74 15.20
CA GLU A 176 -5.81 11.99 15.40
C GLU A 176 -4.99 13.20 14.97
N LEU A 177 -3.72 13.25 15.37
CA LEU A 177 -2.83 14.33 14.97
C LEU A 177 -2.60 14.33 13.45
N HIS A 178 -2.48 13.17 12.80
CA HIS A 178 -2.44 13.11 11.35
C HIS A 178 -3.75 13.55 10.67
N ALA A 179 -4.90 13.44 11.32
CA ALA A 179 -6.16 13.98 10.80
C ALA A 179 -6.15 15.51 10.81
N VAL A 180 -5.66 16.13 11.88
CA VAL A 180 -5.43 17.59 11.93
C VAL A 180 -4.39 18.03 10.91
N ALA A 181 -3.29 17.29 10.75
CA ALA A 181 -2.30 17.57 9.71
C ALA A 181 -2.93 17.56 8.31
N LEU A 182 -3.78 16.56 8.02
CA LEU A 182 -4.47 16.47 6.74
C LEU A 182 -5.40 17.67 6.49
N LEU A 183 -6.13 18.12 7.52
CA LEU A 183 -6.95 19.33 7.43
C LEU A 183 -6.09 20.55 7.07
N LEU A 184 -5.07 20.84 7.88
CA LEU A 184 -4.22 22.03 7.73
C LEU A 184 -3.27 21.96 6.51
N GLU A 185 -3.18 20.83 5.83
CA GLU A 185 -2.50 20.69 4.53
C GLU A 185 -3.37 21.19 3.36
N HIS A 186 -4.70 21.19 3.51
CA HIS A 186 -5.62 21.33 2.38
C HIS A 186 -6.77 22.32 2.58
N ALA A 187 -7.03 22.75 3.81
CA ALA A 187 -8.09 23.70 4.13
C ALA A 187 -7.74 24.57 5.35
N ASP A 188 -8.37 25.74 5.37
CA ASP A 188 -8.35 26.65 6.51
C ASP A 188 -9.58 26.43 7.38
N ALA A 189 -9.42 26.66 8.69
CA ALA A 189 -10.48 26.67 9.68
C ALA A 189 -10.16 27.73 10.75
N ASP A 190 -11.19 28.24 11.40
CA ASP A 190 -11.07 29.09 12.59
C ASP A 190 -11.19 28.25 13.86
N VAL A 191 -12.04 27.21 13.81
CA VAL A 191 -12.28 26.27 14.91
C VAL A 191 -12.10 24.84 14.40
N VAL A 192 -11.31 24.04 15.11
CA VAL A 192 -11.13 22.60 14.85
C VAL A 192 -11.68 21.80 16.02
N LEU A 193 -12.72 21.01 15.72
CA LEU A 193 -13.34 20.06 16.63
C LEU A 193 -12.55 18.77 16.63
N VAL A 194 -12.12 18.35 17.81
CA VAL A 194 -11.34 17.13 18.04
C VAL A 194 -11.93 16.40 19.25
N ASP A 195 -12.20 15.11 19.13
CA ASP A 195 -12.79 14.33 20.23
C ASP A 195 -11.76 13.68 21.16
N SER A 196 -10.50 13.66 20.74
CA SER A 196 -9.37 13.13 21.50
C SER A 196 -8.72 14.19 22.41
N MET A 197 -9.02 14.09 23.70
CA MET A 197 -8.36 14.90 24.75
C MET A 197 -6.83 14.73 24.76
N ALA A 198 -6.32 13.57 24.35
CA ALA A 198 -4.88 13.33 24.27
C ALA A 198 -4.24 14.11 23.11
N ALA A 199 -4.88 14.12 21.92
CA ALA A 199 -4.43 14.92 20.79
C ALA A 199 -4.52 16.43 21.09
N LEU A 200 -5.60 16.88 21.73
CA LEU A 200 -5.79 18.26 22.14
C LEU A 200 -4.68 18.80 23.06
N LYS A 201 -4.12 17.95 23.94
CA LYS A 201 -2.99 18.34 24.79
C LYS A 201 -1.75 18.68 23.96
N PHE A 202 -1.44 17.89 22.93
CA PHE A 202 -0.33 18.17 22.03
C PHE A 202 -0.57 19.45 21.23
N LEU A 203 -1.74 19.57 20.59
CA LEU A 203 -2.08 20.74 19.77
C LEU A 203 -1.99 22.05 20.58
N ARG A 204 -2.56 22.08 21.79
CA ARG A 204 -2.49 23.26 22.66
C ARG A 204 -1.08 23.53 23.16
N SER A 205 -0.31 22.49 23.51
CA SER A 205 1.08 22.64 23.91
C SER A 205 1.93 23.21 22.77
N TRP A 206 1.68 22.78 21.53
CA TRP A 206 2.41 23.30 20.37
C TRP A 206 2.10 24.75 20.10
N GLN A 207 0.83 25.12 20.23
CA GLN A 207 0.37 26.50 20.08
C GLN A 207 0.96 27.43 21.16
N SER A 208 1.14 26.95 22.40
CA SER A 208 1.61 27.78 23.52
C SER A 208 3.13 27.80 23.71
N SER A 209 3.82 26.72 23.34
CA SER A 209 5.18 26.45 23.81
C SER A 209 6.14 25.98 22.71
N GLY A 210 5.70 26.01 21.45
CA GLY A 210 6.49 25.59 20.30
C GLY A 210 6.43 24.08 20.05
N THR A 211 7.29 23.55 19.18
CA THR A 211 7.11 22.22 18.56
C THR A 211 7.35 21.01 19.48
N ALA A 212 7.57 21.20 20.79
CA ALA A 212 7.70 20.14 21.78
C ALA A 212 6.56 20.19 22.81
N PRO A 213 6.07 19.05 23.32
CA PRO A 213 6.59 17.69 23.17
C PRO A 213 6.04 16.93 21.96
N MET A 214 6.70 15.86 21.52
CA MET A 214 6.19 14.92 20.51
C MET A 214 5.57 13.68 21.18
N PRO A 215 4.60 12.98 20.52
CA PRO A 215 4.07 11.72 21.04
C PRO A 215 5.18 10.70 21.28
N CYS A 216 5.09 9.95 22.37
CA CYS A 216 6.06 8.91 22.70
C CYS A 216 6.19 7.90 21.55
N GLY A 217 7.42 7.50 21.23
CA GLY A 217 7.67 6.54 20.15
C GLY A 217 7.40 7.09 18.75
N TYR A 218 7.10 8.38 18.57
CA TYR A 218 7.05 9.00 17.25
C TYR A 218 8.46 9.25 16.72
N ASP A 219 8.71 8.80 15.48
CA ASP A 219 9.98 9.04 14.80
C ASP A 219 9.97 10.43 14.16
N ALA A 220 10.55 11.41 14.86
CA ALA A 220 10.65 12.79 14.40
C ALA A 220 11.79 13.01 13.40
N ARG A 221 12.52 11.95 12.98
CA ARG A 221 13.61 12.09 12.01
C ARG A 221 13.05 12.58 10.67
N PRO A 222 13.68 13.60 10.05
CA PRO A 222 13.26 14.04 8.74
C PRO A 222 13.49 12.94 7.71
N THR A 223 12.64 12.94 6.68
CA THR A 223 12.94 12.23 5.44
C THR A 223 14.00 13.00 4.65
N ALA A 224 14.56 12.40 3.59
CA ALA A 224 15.58 13.05 2.77
C ALA A 224 15.12 14.39 2.16
N THR A 225 13.82 14.62 2.05
CA THR A 225 13.23 15.78 1.37
C THR A 225 12.37 16.66 2.27
N GLU A 226 11.88 16.16 3.41
CA GLU A 226 10.94 16.89 4.27
C GLU A 226 11.01 16.49 5.75
N PRO A 227 10.71 17.42 6.69
CA PRO A 227 10.49 17.08 8.08
C PRO A 227 9.36 16.07 8.26
N ALA A 228 9.39 15.30 9.35
CA ALA A 228 8.34 14.35 9.69
C ALA A 228 6.97 15.04 9.83
N ALA A 229 5.89 14.37 9.44
CA ALA A 229 4.56 14.98 9.30
C ALA A 229 4.07 15.68 10.58
N LEU A 230 4.29 15.10 11.76
CA LEU A 230 3.88 15.74 13.02
C LEU A 230 4.78 16.91 13.43
N VAL A 231 6.04 16.93 13.00
CA VAL A 231 6.91 18.10 13.19
C VAL A 231 6.36 19.27 12.39
N ARG A 232 6.01 19.05 11.12
CA ARG A 232 5.37 20.08 10.28
C ARG A 232 4.03 20.54 10.84
N LEU A 233 3.23 19.62 11.36
CA LEU A 233 1.97 19.98 12.03
C LEU A 233 2.25 20.87 13.25
N ALA A 234 3.20 20.50 14.11
CA ALA A 234 3.53 21.26 15.30
C ALA A 234 4.01 22.68 14.95
N GLU A 235 4.82 22.82 13.89
CA GLU A 235 5.25 24.12 13.34
C GLU A 235 4.04 24.97 12.91
N ARG A 236 3.16 24.42 12.06
CA ARG A 236 1.95 25.13 11.59
C ARG A 236 1.01 25.53 12.72
N VAL A 237 0.84 24.68 13.71
CA VAL A 237 -0.01 24.98 14.87
C VAL A 237 0.61 26.07 15.74
N ALA A 238 1.92 26.06 15.92
CA ALA A 238 2.62 27.13 16.64
C ALA A 238 2.52 28.49 15.93
N GLU A 239 2.43 28.49 14.60
CA GLU A 239 2.27 29.70 13.77
C GLU A 239 0.82 30.22 13.71
N ARG A 240 -0.16 29.47 14.25
CA ARG A 240 -1.59 29.80 14.21
C ARG A 240 -2.18 29.99 15.62
N PRO A 241 -1.81 31.04 16.37
CA PRO A 241 -2.39 31.32 17.69
C PRO A 241 -3.89 31.70 17.63
N ASP A 242 -4.38 32.07 16.44
CA ASP A 242 -5.78 32.36 16.14
C ASP A 242 -6.65 31.10 16.03
N LEU A 243 -6.07 29.96 15.69
CA LEU A 243 -6.78 28.69 15.49
C LEU A 243 -7.27 28.12 16.83
N ARG A 244 -8.58 27.90 16.96
CA ARG A 244 -9.16 27.36 18.19
C ARG A 244 -9.34 25.84 18.11
N PHE A 245 -8.89 25.13 19.14
CA PHE A 245 -9.13 23.69 19.27
C PHE A 245 -10.16 23.38 20.36
N GLU A 246 -11.29 22.82 19.95
CA GLU A 246 -12.42 22.54 20.83
C GLU A 246 -12.64 21.04 20.99
N HIS A 247 -12.96 20.64 22.22
CA HIS A 247 -13.29 19.26 22.52
C HIS A 247 -14.76 19.00 22.23
N VAL A 248 -15.03 18.00 21.41
CA VAL A 248 -16.38 17.46 21.23
C VAL A 248 -16.45 16.06 21.82
N LYS A 249 -17.60 15.69 22.39
CA LYS A 249 -17.77 14.33 22.90
C LYS A 249 -17.97 13.39 21.71
N ALA A 250 -17.12 12.37 21.62
CA ALA A 250 -17.25 11.30 20.64
C ALA A 250 -18.68 10.71 20.64
N HIS A 251 -19.21 10.44 19.46
CA HIS A 251 -20.49 9.73 19.23
C HIS A 251 -21.72 10.33 19.94
N ARG A 252 -21.83 11.66 20.00
CA ARG A 252 -22.96 12.36 20.64
C ARG A 252 -23.87 13.13 19.67
N GLY A 253 -23.85 12.82 18.37
CA GLY A 253 -24.74 13.48 17.40
C GLY A 253 -24.21 14.77 16.83
N HIS A 254 -22.92 15.11 17.00
CA HIS A 254 -22.36 16.33 16.41
C HIS A 254 -22.11 16.11 14.91
N PRO A 255 -22.85 16.77 13.99
CA PRO A 255 -22.85 16.38 12.58
C PRO A 255 -21.46 16.40 11.92
N LEU A 256 -20.67 17.47 12.16
CA LEU A 256 -19.31 17.55 11.62
C LEU A 256 -18.38 16.45 12.15
N ASN A 257 -18.41 16.15 13.46
CA ASN A 257 -17.56 15.11 14.05
C ASN A 257 -17.96 13.71 13.55
N GLU A 258 -19.25 13.42 13.43
CA GLU A 258 -19.73 12.13 12.90
C GLU A 258 -19.38 11.94 11.42
N THR A 259 -19.33 13.05 10.67
CA THR A 259 -18.82 13.05 9.30
C THR A 259 -17.34 12.70 9.26
N ALA A 260 -16.53 13.33 10.12
CA ALA A 260 -15.09 13.08 10.19
C ALA A 260 -14.79 11.61 10.56
N ASP A 261 -15.49 11.04 11.56
CA ASP A 261 -15.41 9.60 11.92
C ASP A 261 -15.75 8.70 10.73
N SER A 262 -16.85 9.02 10.05
CA SER A 262 -17.31 8.28 8.88
C SER A 262 -16.27 8.30 7.75
N LEU A 263 -15.67 9.46 7.47
CA LEU A 263 -14.60 9.63 6.49
C LEU A 263 -13.36 8.82 6.86
N ALA A 264 -12.90 8.91 8.12
CA ALA A 264 -11.77 8.15 8.62
C ALA A 264 -12.01 6.63 8.51
N SER A 265 -13.20 6.17 8.88
CA SER A 265 -13.61 4.77 8.78
C SER A 265 -13.68 4.28 7.32
N ILE A 266 -14.20 5.10 6.40
CA ILE A 266 -14.22 4.83 4.96
C ILE A 266 -12.79 4.69 4.42
N ALA A 267 -11.92 5.65 4.70
CA ALA A 267 -10.53 5.64 4.26
C ALA A 267 -9.77 4.40 4.75
N ARG A 268 -9.90 4.07 6.04
CA ARG A 268 -9.32 2.86 6.65
C ARG A 268 -9.80 1.59 5.94
N ARG A 269 -11.11 1.47 5.72
CA ARG A 269 -11.69 0.29 5.03
C ARG A 269 -11.21 0.22 3.59
N ARG A 270 -11.08 1.35 2.89
CA ARG A 270 -10.66 1.40 1.49
C ARG A 270 -9.18 1.03 1.29
N ALA A 271 -8.35 1.21 2.32
CA ALA A 271 -6.98 0.71 2.33
C ALA A 271 -6.88 -0.82 2.30
N THR A 272 -7.94 -1.55 2.68
CA THR A 272 -7.97 -3.02 2.70
C THR A 272 -9.00 -3.66 1.77
N ARG A 273 -10.08 -2.96 1.42
CA ARG A 273 -11.20 -3.47 0.61
C ARG A 273 -11.45 -2.59 -0.60
N ARG A 274 -11.99 -3.17 -1.69
CA ARG A 274 -12.42 -2.41 -2.86
C ARG A 274 -13.90 -2.06 -2.71
N PHE A 275 -14.21 -0.77 -2.84
CA PHE A 275 -15.54 -0.22 -3.00
C PHE A 275 -15.40 1.23 -3.48
N ASP A 276 -16.50 1.83 -3.94
CA ASP A 276 -16.52 3.25 -4.28
C ASP A 276 -16.55 4.09 -3.00
N ALA A 277 -15.35 4.42 -2.53
CA ALA A 277 -15.17 5.18 -1.30
C ALA A 277 -15.47 6.67 -1.48
N VAL A 278 -15.27 7.21 -2.70
CA VAL A 278 -15.48 8.63 -2.99
C VAL A 278 -16.97 8.92 -3.01
N ALA A 279 -17.74 8.18 -3.81
CA ALA A 279 -19.19 8.40 -3.89
C ALA A 279 -19.88 8.19 -2.54
N ARG A 280 -19.43 7.20 -1.76
CA ARG A 280 -19.94 6.96 -0.39
C ARG A 280 -19.61 8.11 0.56
N ALA A 281 -18.40 8.65 0.49
CA ALA A 281 -17.98 9.76 1.33
C ALA A 281 -18.76 11.03 0.97
N GLU A 282 -18.86 11.36 -0.31
CA GLU A 282 -19.56 12.55 -0.80
C GLU A 282 -21.02 12.58 -0.35
N GLY A 283 -21.76 11.47 -0.51
CA GLY A 283 -23.15 11.40 -0.06
C GLY A 283 -23.33 11.51 1.46
N LEU A 284 -22.36 11.06 2.26
CA LEU A 284 -22.39 11.25 3.72
C LEU A 284 -22.09 12.70 4.09
N VAL A 285 -21.05 13.29 3.50
CA VAL A 285 -20.69 14.69 3.74
C VAL A 285 -21.87 15.59 3.38
N GLN A 286 -22.52 15.34 2.25
CA GLN A 286 -23.71 16.09 1.84
C GLN A 286 -24.83 16.00 2.88
N ALA A 287 -25.16 14.80 3.35
CA ALA A 287 -26.24 14.58 4.32
C ALA A 287 -25.94 15.22 5.68
N PHE A 288 -24.72 15.10 6.20
CA PHE A 288 -24.37 15.65 7.50
C PHE A 288 -24.14 17.16 7.48
N LEU A 289 -23.66 17.73 6.37
CA LEU A 289 -23.56 19.18 6.22
C LEU A 289 -24.94 19.83 6.11
N ALA A 290 -25.89 19.20 5.41
CA ALA A 290 -27.28 19.64 5.45
C ALA A 290 -27.80 19.67 6.90
N ALA A 291 -27.58 18.60 7.67
CA ALA A 291 -27.98 18.55 9.08
C ALA A 291 -27.24 19.59 9.97
N TRP A 292 -25.99 19.94 9.66
CA TRP A 292 -25.25 21.00 10.35
C TRP A 292 -25.88 22.37 10.09
N HIS A 293 -26.12 22.70 8.81
CA HIS A 293 -26.66 24.00 8.42
C HIS A 293 -28.15 24.16 8.81
N ASP A 294 -28.91 23.07 8.87
CA ASP A 294 -30.28 23.09 9.39
C ASP A 294 -30.34 23.40 10.90
N GLN A 295 -29.30 23.07 11.67
CA GLN A 295 -29.19 23.42 13.09
C GLN A 295 -28.80 24.87 13.33
N ASP A 296 -28.13 25.49 12.36
CA ASP A 296 -27.67 26.89 12.40
C ASP A 296 -28.68 27.88 11.79
N ASP A 297 -29.84 27.45 11.27
CA ASP A 297 -30.89 28.36 10.80
C ASP A 297 -31.65 29.00 11.98
N PRO A 298 -31.49 30.31 12.24
CA PRO A 298 -32.18 31.00 13.33
C PRO A 298 -33.71 31.05 13.15
N HIS A 299 -34.26 30.66 11.99
CA HIS A 299 -35.70 30.62 11.75
C HIS A 299 -36.38 29.28 12.10
N ALA A 300 -35.63 28.23 12.43
CA ALA A 300 -36.21 26.90 12.74
C ALA A 300 -36.78 26.75 14.16
N LEU A 301 -36.58 27.72 15.05
CA LEU A 301 -37.09 27.70 16.44
C LEU A 301 -38.37 28.53 16.67
N ALA A 302 -39.05 28.96 15.60
CA ALA A 302 -40.27 29.77 15.69
C ALA A 302 -41.49 29.19 14.95
N ALA A 303 -41.60 27.86 14.84
CA ALA A 303 -42.79 27.17 14.31
C ALA A 303 -43.36 26.16 15.30
#